data_AF-A0A521UVG6-F1
#
_entry.id   AF-A0A521UVG6-F1
#
_cell.length_a   1.000
_cell.length_b   1.000
_cell.length_c   1.000
_cell.angle_alpha   90.00
_cell.angle_beta   90.00
_cell.angle_gamma   90.00
#
_symmetry.space_group_name_H-M   'P 1'
#
loop_
_entity.id
_entity.type
_entity.pdbx_description
1 polymer ?
#
loop_
_entity_poly.entity_id
_entity_poly.type
_entity_poly.pdbx_seq_one_letter_code
_entity_poly.pdbx_strand_id
1 'polypeptide(L)'
;MIAGAVVGAGARIAMRLVALGVPDGIQQLPSFTVEGTVAIMVTLALAGAPAGVLFAFARPRIPGPEWSRGVTFGLALLAIFGPVFLRGSGEFLTDERRFLFAPLFVLFGIVIELVAEPSRRLARSLPTWSATLPALVALAGAALIAFGVVSLVRESLDRHGTDDIPALVASAIFAALVLWRIRSNDVRAASSRT
;
A
#
# COMPACT_ATOMS: atom_id res chain seq x y z
N MET A 1 5.70 1.40 -8.60
CA MET A 1 6.48 0.25 -9.11
C MET A 1 7.67 -0.09 -8.25
N ILE A 2 8.75 0.72 -8.19
CA ILE A 2 9.97 0.36 -7.44
C ILE A 2 9.68 0.03 -5.97
N ALA A 3 8.98 0.92 -5.24
CA ALA A 3 8.59 0.67 -3.85
C ALA A 3 7.75 -0.61 -3.69
N GLY A 4 6.86 -0.88 -4.65
CA GLY A 4 6.05 -2.09 -4.67
C GLY A 4 6.88 -3.36 -4.89
N ALA A 5 7.87 -3.32 -5.78
CA ALA A 5 8.77 -4.44 -6.02
C ALA A 5 9.65 -4.75 -4.79
N VAL A 6 10.17 -3.70 -4.12
CA VAL A 6 10.96 -3.83 -2.88
C VAL A 6 10.11 -4.47 -1.77
N VAL A 7 8.88 -3.99 -1.61
CA VAL A 7 7.95 -4.57 -0.63
C VAL A 7 7.53 -5.99 -1.01
N GLY A 8 7.42 -6.31 -2.29
CA GLY A 8 7.18 -7.69 -2.76
C GLY A 8 8.32 -8.65 -2.44
N ALA A 9 9.57 -8.21 -2.54
CA ALA A 9 10.70 -8.98 -2.04
C ALA A 9 10.61 -9.17 -0.51
N GLY A 10 10.29 -8.11 0.23
CA GLY A 10 10.09 -8.17 1.68
C GLY A 10 8.96 -9.12 2.10
N ALA A 11 7.83 -9.09 1.41
CA ALA A 11 6.70 -10.00 1.64
C ALA A 11 7.10 -11.45 1.40
N ARG A 12 7.93 -11.73 0.38
CA ARG A 12 8.45 -13.07 0.13
C ARG A 12 9.38 -13.57 1.23
N ILE A 13 10.22 -12.71 1.76
CA ILE A 13 11.06 -13.03 2.93
C ILE A 13 10.16 -13.30 4.14
N ALA A 14 9.15 -12.47 4.40
CA ALA A 14 8.21 -12.66 5.49
C ALA A 14 7.45 -14.00 5.38
N MET A 15 6.93 -14.34 4.20
CA MET A 15 6.31 -15.65 3.95
C MET A 15 7.27 -16.80 4.18
N ARG A 16 8.56 -16.65 3.84
CA ARG A 16 9.58 -17.67 4.12
C ARG A 16 9.81 -17.85 5.61
N LEU A 17 9.82 -16.77 6.39
CA LEU A 17 9.92 -16.83 7.84
C LEU A 17 8.69 -17.49 8.47
N VAL A 18 7.49 -17.18 7.97
CA VAL A 18 6.25 -17.86 8.37
C VAL A 18 6.31 -19.36 8.07
N ALA A 19 6.79 -19.73 6.89
CA ALA A 19 6.92 -21.15 6.51
C ALA A 19 7.85 -21.94 7.42
N LEU A 20 8.91 -21.28 7.92
CA LEU A 20 9.86 -21.85 8.88
C LEU A 20 9.31 -21.85 10.32
N GLY A 21 8.13 -21.28 10.57
CA GLY A 21 7.56 -21.14 11.91
C GLY A 21 8.32 -20.15 12.79
N VAL A 22 9.08 -19.22 12.21
CA VAL A 22 9.87 -18.24 12.98
C VAL A 22 8.99 -17.35 13.89
N PRO A 23 7.80 -16.87 13.45
CA PRO A 23 7.01 -15.96 14.28
C PRO A 23 6.27 -16.64 15.43
N ASP A 24 5.76 -17.86 15.22
CA ASP A 24 4.79 -18.49 16.13
C ASP A 24 5.00 -20.02 16.32
N GLY A 25 6.08 -20.58 15.78
CA GLY A 25 6.36 -22.02 15.82
C GLY A 25 5.47 -22.86 14.91
N ILE A 26 4.45 -22.28 14.26
CA ILE A 26 3.51 -23.00 13.41
C ILE A 26 4.06 -22.99 11.97
N GLN A 27 4.54 -24.15 11.53
CA GLN A 27 4.97 -24.30 10.13
C GLN A 27 3.75 -24.35 9.21
N GLN A 28 3.77 -23.51 8.20
CA GLN A 28 2.77 -23.52 7.13
C GLN A 28 3.54 -23.65 5.83
N LEU A 29 3.61 -24.88 5.29
CA LEU A 29 4.41 -25.23 4.11
C LEU A 29 3.75 -24.67 2.84
N PRO A 30 4.19 -23.51 2.29
CA PRO A 30 3.66 -22.97 1.07
C PRO A 30 4.40 -23.62 -0.11
N SER A 31 3.74 -23.70 -1.26
CA SER A 31 4.43 -24.01 -2.52
C SER A 31 5.27 -22.80 -2.96
N PHE A 32 6.54 -22.78 -2.58
CA PHE A 32 7.49 -21.77 -3.06
C PHE A 32 7.90 -22.09 -4.50
N THR A 33 7.16 -21.55 -5.46
CA THR A 33 7.54 -21.60 -6.88
C THR A 33 8.22 -20.30 -7.30
N VAL A 34 9.15 -20.41 -8.25
CA VAL A 34 9.76 -19.22 -8.91
C VAL A 34 8.66 -18.40 -9.58
N GLU A 35 7.72 -19.07 -10.24
CA GLU A 35 6.54 -18.45 -10.86
C GLU A 35 5.72 -17.65 -9.86
N GLY A 36 5.38 -18.23 -8.70
CA GLY A 36 4.63 -17.53 -7.66
C GLY A 36 5.43 -16.36 -7.08
N THR A 37 6.76 -16.42 -7.07
CA THR A 37 7.61 -15.33 -6.57
C THR A 37 7.57 -14.15 -7.52
N VAL A 38 7.77 -14.42 -8.81
CA VAL A 38 7.65 -13.41 -9.86
C VAL A 38 6.24 -12.83 -9.88
N ALA A 39 5.19 -13.65 -9.77
CA ALA A 39 3.81 -13.20 -9.73
C ALA A 39 3.54 -12.20 -8.60
N ILE A 40 4.00 -12.49 -7.38
CA ILE A 40 3.86 -11.57 -6.23
C ILE A 40 4.62 -10.26 -6.48
N MET A 41 5.87 -10.33 -6.95
CA MET A 41 6.67 -9.14 -7.19
C MET A 41 6.07 -8.24 -8.27
N VAL A 42 5.63 -8.83 -9.39
CA VAL A 42 4.95 -8.09 -10.48
C VAL A 42 3.64 -7.50 -9.99
N THR A 43 2.83 -8.28 -9.26
CA THR A 43 1.54 -7.81 -8.73
C THR A 43 1.73 -6.64 -7.78
N LEU A 44 2.67 -6.73 -6.83
CA LEU A 44 2.96 -5.63 -5.90
C LEU A 44 3.64 -4.44 -6.59
N ALA A 45 4.44 -4.66 -7.64
CA ALA A 45 4.99 -3.57 -8.44
C ALA A 45 3.89 -2.78 -9.16
N LEU A 46 2.92 -3.49 -9.77
CA LEU A 46 1.77 -2.90 -10.45
C LEU A 46 0.83 -2.20 -9.45
N ALA A 47 0.45 -2.87 -8.36
CA ALA A 47 -0.34 -2.28 -7.29
C ALA A 47 0.38 -1.09 -6.62
N GLY A 48 1.71 -1.10 -6.57
CA GLY A 48 2.48 0.02 -6.03
C GLY A 48 2.45 1.28 -6.91
N ALA A 49 1.98 1.22 -8.16
CA ALA A 49 1.88 2.38 -9.05
C ALA A 49 0.79 3.39 -8.61
N PRO A 50 -0.49 3.02 -8.42
CA PRO A 50 -1.52 3.92 -7.91
C PRO A 50 -1.18 4.45 -6.51
N ALA A 51 -0.60 3.63 -5.64
CA ALA A 51 -0.14 4.08 -4.33
C ALA A 51 0.95 5.18 -4.45
N GLY A 52 1.79 5.12 -5.48
CA GLY A 52 2.75 6.18 -5.79
C GLY A 52 2.12 7.46 -6.34
N VAL A 53 1.05 7.35 -7.13
CA VAL A 53 0.25 8.51 -7.55
C VAL A 53 -0.39 9.16 -6.32
N LEU A 54 -0.99 8.36 -5.45
CA LEU A 54 -1.58 8.83 -4.21
C LEU A 54 -0.53 9.52 -3.32
N PHE A 55 0.66 8.94 -3.20
CA PHE A 55 1.77 9.56 -2.49
C PHE A 55 2.18 10.90 -3.10
N ALA A 56 2.34 10.98 -4.41
CA ALA A 56 2.73 12.22 -5.09
C ALA A 56 1.72 13.35 -4.85
N PHE A 57 0.43 13.01 -4.72
CA PHE A 57 -0.63 13.94 -4.38
C PHE A 57 -0.65 14.28 -2.88
N ALA A 58 -0.45 13.30 -1.99
CA ALA A 58 -0.44 13.54 -0.55
C ALA A 58 0.82 14.30 -0.09
N ARG A 59 1.98 14.05 -0.71
CA ARG A 59 3.31 14.54 -0.30
C ARG A 59 3.37 16.04 0.04
N PRO A 60 2.83 16.98 -0.77
CA PRO A 60 2.86 18.41 -0.45
C PRO A 60 2.03 18.79 0.78
N ARG A 61 1.10 17.92 1.19
CA ARG A 61 0.14 18.17 2.27
C ARG A 61 0.53 17.46 3.57
N ILE A 62 1.55 16.59 3.54
CA ILE A 62 2.09 15.93 4.73
C ILE A 62 3.06 16.90 5.42
N PRO A 63 2.73 17.38 6.63
CA PRO A 63 3.63 18.25 7.38
C PRO A 63 4.86 17.45 7.85
N GLY A 64 6.02 18.12 7.85
CA GLY A 64 7.27 17.56 8.38
C GLY A 64 8.44 17.52 7.40
N PRO A 65 9.62 17.12 7.90
CA PRO A 65 10.84 16.93 7.12
C PRO A 65 10.68 15.81 6.08
N GLU A 66 11.50 15.81 5.03
CA GLU A 66 11.35 14.89 3.88
C GLU A 66 11.31 13.41 4.31
N TRP A 67 12.22 13.00 5.19
CA TRP A 67 12.30 11.62 5.67
C TRP A 67 11.05 11.14 6.42
N SER A 68 10.33 12.04 7.12
CA SER A 68 9.15 11.65 7.89
C SER A 68 7.90 11.53 7.02
N ARG A 69 7.87 12.15 5.83
CA ARG A 69 6.70 12.10 4.94
C ARG A 69 6.40 10.69 4.46
N GLY A 70 7.46 9.96 4.10
CA GLY A 70 7.37 8.56 3.70
C GLY A 70 6.84 7.68 4.84
N VAL A 71 7.38 7.85 6.05
CA VAL A 71 6.94 7.12 7.24
C VAL A 71 5.47 7.41 7.54
N THR A 72 5.06 8.68 7.59
CA THR A 72 3.66 9.07 7.85
C THR A 72 2.71 8.50 6.81
N PHE A 73 3.11 8.50 5.54
CA PHE A 73 2.29 7.90 4.49
C PHE A 73 2.19 6.37 4.63
N GLY A 74 3.28 5.69 4.93
CA GLY A 74 3.29 4.25 5.20
C GLY A 74 2.40 3.87 6.39
N LEU A 75 2.45 4.66 7.47
CA LEU A 75 1.56 4.49 8.62
C LEU A 75 0.09 4.75 8.26
N ALA A 76 -0.20 5.76 7.43
CA ALA A 76 -1.55 6.01 6.95
C ALA A 76 -2.08 4.85 6.08
N LEU A 77 -1.23 4.29 5.20
CA LEU A 77 -1.58 3.09 4.43
C LEU A 77 -1.84 1.89 5.35
N LEU A 78 -1.00 1.69 6.37
CA LEU A 78 -1.21 0.64 7.37
C LEU A 78 -2.54 0.84 8.12
N ALA A 79 -2.87 2.06 8.52
CA ALA A 79 -4.12 2.34 9.22
C ALA A 79 -5.36 2.11 8.32
N ILE A 80 -5.28 2.44 7.05
CA ILE A 80 -6.40 2.30 6.10
C ILE A 80 -6.56 0.84 5.66
N PHE A 81 -5.48 0.24 5.14
CA PHE A 81 -5.51 -1.07 4.47
C PHE A 81 -5.09 -2.21 5.39
N GLY A 82 -4.32 -1.95 6.43
CA GLY A 82 -3.85 -2.97 7.38
C GLY A 82 -4.97 -3.79 8.01
N PRO A 83 -6.08 -3.19 8.50
CA PRO A 83 -7.19 -3.97 9.06
C PRO A 83 -7.80 -4.96 8.07
N VAL A 84 -7.94 -4.58 6.80
CA VAL A 84 -8.49 -5.45 5.75
C VAL A 84 -7.49 -6.51 5.33
N PHE A 85 -6.24 -6.11 5.13
CA PHE A 85 -5.18 -6.99 4.63
C PHE A 85 -4.74 -8.03 5.67
N LEU A 86 -4.52 -7.59 6.92
CA LEU A 86 -3.98 -8.42 8.00
C LEU A 86 -5.05 -9.28 8.71
N ARG A 87 -6.34 -9.12 8.38
CA ARG A 87 -7.44 -9.97 8.87
C ARG A 87 -8.03 -10.88 7.79
N GLY A 88 -7.82 -10.56 6.52
CA GLY A 88 -8.52 -11.21 5.41
C GLY A 88 -8.00 -12.59 5.01
N SER A 89 -6.77 -13.00 5.38
CA SER A 89 -6.18 -14.27 4.90
C SER A 89 -5.73 -15.21 6.02
N GLY A 90 -5.75 -16.51 5.71
CA GLY A 90 -5.22 -17.59 6.59
C GLY A 90 -3.70 -17.59 6.76
N GLU A 91 -2.98 -16.60 6.21
CA GLU A 91 -1.56 -16.37 6.47
C GLU A 91 -1.34 -15.49 7.72
N PHE A 92 -2.36 -14.77 8.19
CA PHE A 92 -2.30 -13.83 9.32
C PHE A 92 -3.03 -14.33 10.58
N LEU A 93 -3.01 -15.65 10.79
CA LEU A 93 -3.72 -16.35 11.86
C LEU A 93 -3.32 -15.86 13.26
N THR A 94 -2.05 -15.48 13.44
CA THR A 94 -1.47 -15.08 14.71
C THR A 94 -1.02 -13.63 14.69
N ASP A 95 -1.04 -12.96 15.84
CA ASP A 95 -0.65 -11.55 15.94
C ASP A 95 0.84 -11.36 15.60
N GLU A 96 1.69 -12.34 15.92
CA GLU A 96 3.11 -12.37 15.60
C GLU A 96 3.35 -12.32 14.08
N ARG A 97 2.52 -13.02 13.29
CA ARG A 97 2.57 -12.93 11.83
C ARG A 97 2.13 -11.56 11.36
N ARG A 98 1.09 -10.96 11.95
CA ARG A 98 0.65 -9.59 11.58
C ARG A 98 1.77 -8.57 11.82
N PHE A 99 2.48 -8.68 12.95
CA PHE A 99 3.63 -7.83 13.26
C PHE A 99 4.80 -8.02 12.30
N LEU A 100 4.94 -9.18 11.66
CA LEU A 100 5.96 -9.40 10.64
C LEU A 100 5.68 -8.63 9.34
N PHE A 101 4.41 -8.49 8.95
CA PHE A 101 4.02 -7.83 7.70
C PHE A 101 3.69 -6.35 7.88
N ALA A 102 3.27 -5.89 9.06
CA ALA A 102 2.96 -4.47 9.30
C ALA A 102 4.13 -3.50 8.94
N PRO A 103 5.40 -3.79 9.23
CA PRO A 103 6.53 -2.94 8.85
C PRO A 103 6.69 -2.75 7.35
N LEU A 104 6.18 -3.68 6.52
CA LEU A 104 6.26 -3.58 5.06
C LEU A 104 5.51 -2.35 4.52
N PHE A 105 4.45 -1.91 5.20
CA PHE A 105 3.73 -0.68 4.86
C PHE A 105 4.58 0.57 5.11
N VAL A 106 5.31 0.59 6.23
CA VAL A 106 6.24 1.68 6.55
C VAL A 106 7.43 1.66 5.59
N LEU A 107 7.96 0.47 5.30
CA LEU A 107 9.02 0.29 4.30
C LEU A 107 8.59 0.81 2.93
N PHE A 108 7.35 0.51 2.50
CA PHE A 108 6.79 1.08 1.26
C PHE A 108 6.89 2.60 1.26
N GLY A 109 6.43 3.23 2.35
CA GLY A 109 6.44 4.68 2.52
C GLY A 109 7.85 5.29 2.47
N ILE A 110 8.83 4.65 3.10
CA ILE A 110 10.22 5.10 3.08
C ILE A 110 10.80 5.01 1.66
N VAL A 111 10.63 3.85 1.00
CA VAL A 111 11.18 3.63 -0.34
C VAL A 111 10.52 4.58 -1.36
N ILE A 112 9.23 4.86 -1.21
CA ILE A 112 8.56 5.74 -2.17
C ILE A 112 9.00 7.19 -2.05
N GLU A 113 9.28 7.69 -0.84
CA GLU A 113 9.86 9.03 -0.66
C GLU A 113 11.29 9.09 -1.21
N LEU A 114 12.11 8.07 -0.97
CA LEU A 114 13.47 8.00 -1.50
C LEU A 114 13.51 8.06 -3.04
N VAL A 115 12.53 7.41 -3.68
CA VAL A 115 12.43 7.32 -5.13
C VAL A 115 11.62 8.49 -5.73
N ALA A 116 10.90 9.26 -4.92
CA ALA A 116 10.01 10.33 -5.39
C ALA A 116 10.74 11.47 -6.10
N GLU A 117 11.85 11.95 -5.53
CA GLU A 117 12.61 13.07 -6.11
C GLU A 117 13.33 12.67 -7.42
N PRO A 118 14.07 11.54 -7.49
CA PRO A 118 14.60 11.04 -8.76
C PRO A 118 13.51 10.84 -9.82
N SER A 119 12.36 10.27 -9.44
CA SER A 119 11.25 10.03 -10.36
C SER A 119 10.65 11.32 -10.90
N ARG A 120 10.53 12.37 -10.06
CA ARG A 120 10.07 13.70 -10.50
C ARG A 120 11.03 14.36 -11.47
N ARG A 121 12.34 14.25 -11.23
CA ARG A 121 13.36 14.78 -12.14
C ARG A 121 13.28 14.09 -13.50
N LEU A 122 13.17 12.76 -13.50
CA LEU A 122 13.03 11.99 -14.73
C LEU A 122 11.72 12.33 -15.47
N ALA A 123 10.60 12.43 -14.75
CA ALA A 123 9.30 12.77 -15.35
C ALA A 123 9.28 14.14 -16.04
N ARG A 124 10.02 15.13 -15.52
CA ARG A 124 10.15 16.46 -16.17
C ARG A 124 10.93 16.43 -17.47
N SER A 125 11.83 15.45 -17.64
CA SER A 125 12.66 15.31 -18.85
C SER A 125 11.98 14.53 -19.97
N LEU A 126 10.80 13.94 -19.69
CA LEU A 126 10.13 13.02 -20.59
C LEU A 126 9.02 13.73 -21.41
N PRO A 127 8.94 13.50 -22.73
CA PRO A 127 7.88 14.07 -23.58
C PRO A 127 6.50 13.45 -23.28
N THR A 128 5.43 14.22 -23.47
CA THR A 128 4.05 13.91 -23.00
C THR A 128 3.53 12.52 -23.38
N TRP A 129 3.90 11.99 -24.55
CA TRP A 129 3.49 10.65 -25.00
C TRP A 129 4.04 9.51 -24.13
N SER A 130 5.19 9.73 -23.46
CA SER A 130 5.77 8.77 -22.51
C SER A 130 5.15 8.83 -21.11
N ALA A 131 4.27 9.80 -20.83
CA ALA A 131 3.47 9.86 -19.61
C ALA A 131 2.23 8.94 -19.64
N THR A 132 1.83 8.47 -20.82
CA THR A 132 0.65 7.61 -21.02
C THR A 132 0.83 6.22 -20.43
N LEU A 133 2.03 5.63 -20.58
CA LEU A 133 2.37 4.30 -20.05
C LEU A 133 2.28 4.24 -18.51
N PRO A 134 2.92 5.15 -17.75
CA PRO A 134 2.77 5.22 -16.30
C PRO A 134 1.31 5.39 -15.85
N ALA A 135 0.52 6.18 -16.58
CA ALA A 135 -0.90 6.39 -16.26
C ALA A 135 -1.72 5.10 -16.46
N LEU A 136 -1.49 4.37 -17.55
CA LEU A 136 -2.12 3.07 -17.78
C LEU A 136 -1.71 2.03 -16.73
N VAL A 137 -0.43 2.00 -16.35
CA VAL A 137 0.06 1.11 -15.28
C VAL A 137 -0.56 1.48 -13.93
N ALA A 138 -0.69 2.77 -13.63
CA ALA A 138 -1.37 3.22 -12.42
C ALA A 138 -2.86 2.84 -12.43
N LEU A 139 -3.54 2.96 -13.57
CA LEU A 139 -4.94 2.56 -13.73
C LEU A 139 -5.12 1.05 -13.56
N ALA A 140 -4.29 0.24 -14.22
CA ALA A 140 -4.30 -1.21 -14.10
C ALA A 140 -4.01 -1.65 -12.65
N GLY A 141 -3.02 -1.01 -12.01
CA GLY A 141 -2.73 -1.21 -10.60
C GLY A 141 -3.90 -0.84 -9.69
N ALA A 142 -4.61 0.25 -9.99
CA ALA A 142 -5.77 0.68 -9.22
C ALA A 142 -6.93 -0.31 -9.34
N ALA A 143 -7.18 -0.82 -10.55
CA ALA A 143 -8.18 -1.85 -10.80
C ALA A 143 -7.84 -3.15 -10.05
N LEU A 144 -6.56 -3.55 -10.04
CA LEU A 144 -6.09 -4.71 -9.26
C LEU A 144 -6.30 -4.52 -7.76
N ILE A 145 -5.96 -3.34 -7.21
CA ILE A 145 -6.22 -3.04 -5.79
C ILE A 145 -7.71 -3.09 -5.50
N ALA A 146 -8.55 -2.45 -6.32
CA ALA A 146 -9.99 -2.44 -6.12
C ALA A 146 -10.56 -3.87 -6.13
N PHE A 147 -10.15 -4.68 -7.10
CA PHE A 147 -10.54 -6.09 -7.18
C PHE A 147 -10.08 -6.89 -5.94
N GLY A 148 -8.82 -6.72 -5.52
CA GLY A 148 -8.28 -7.38 -4.35
C GLY A 148 -8.97 -6.99 -3.05
N VAL A 149 -9.27 -5.69 -2.86
CA VAL A 149 -10.01 -5.19 -1.70
C VAL A 149 -11.42 -5.74 -1.68
N VAL A 150 -12.13 -5.73 -2.81
CA VAL A 150 -13.49 -6.32 -2.90
C VAL A 150 -13.46 -7.81 -2.58
N SER A 151 -12.48 -8.55 -3.09
CA SER A 151 -12.32 -9.97 -2.80
C SER A 151 -12.05 -10.23 -1.32
N LEU A 152 -11.16 -9.45 -0.70
CA LEU A 152 -10.83 -9.56 0.73
C LEU A 152 -12.01 -9.21 1.63
N VAL A 153 -12.75 -8.14 1.30
CA VAL A 153 -13.95 -7.75 2.05
C VAL A 153 -15.01 -8.83 1.95
N ARG A 154 -15.25 -9.37 0.75
CA ARG A 154 -16.20 -10.47 0.55
C ARG A 154 -15.81 -11.68 1.39
N GLU A 155 -14.56 -12.08 1.35
CA GLU A 155 -14.09 -13.25 2.11
C GLU A 155 -14.07 -13.01 3.63
N SER A 156 -13.79 -11.78 4.08
CA SER A 156 -13.94 -11.40 5.49
C SER A 156 -15.39 -11.48 5.95
N LEU A 157 -16.34 -10.96 5.17
CA LEU A 157 -17.78 -11.05 5.45
C LEU A 157 -18.27 -12.51 5.48
N ASP A 158 -17.80 -13.34 4.54
CA ASP A 158 -18.16 -14.76 4.47
C ASP A 158 -17.62 -15.55 5.68
N ARG A 159 -16.45 -15.17 6.23
CA ARG A 159 -15.82 -15.86 7.38
C ARG A 159 -16.23 -15.33 8.76
N HIS A 160 -16.40 -14.01 8.92
CA HIS A 160 -16.56 -13.36 10.23
C HIS A 160 -17.90 -12.62 10.39
N GLY A 161 -18.78 -12.64 9.38
CA GLY A 161 -20.06 -11.94 9.45
C GLY A 161 -19.91 -10.42 9.62
N THR A 162 -20.70 -9.82 10.50
CA THR A 162 -20.75 -8.36 10.69
C THR A 162 -19.65 -7.79 11.60
N ASP A 163 -18.82 -8.62 12.22
CA ASP A 163 -17.87 -8.20 13.26
C ASP A 163 -16.71 -7.36 12.72
N ASP A 164 -16.44 -7.43 11.41
CA ASP A 164 -15.41 -6.62 10.74
C ASP A 164 -15.94 -5.28 10.19
N ILE A 165 -17.27 -5.06 10.19
CA ILE A 165 -17.89 -3.81 9.72
C ILE A 165 -17.34 -2.57 10.46
N PRO A 166 -17.16 -2.57 11.79
CA PRO A 166 -16.63 -1.39 12.49
C PRO A 166 -15.22 -1.01 12.03
N ALA A 167 -14.35 -1.99 11.77
CA ALA A 167 -12.99 -1.74 11.30
C ALA A 167 -13.00 -1.21 9.84
N LEU A 168 -13.84 -1.78 8.99
CA LEU A 168 -14.04 -1.32 7.61
C LEU A 168 -14.60 0.12 7.56
N VAL A 169 -15.58 0.41 8.41
CA VAL A 169 -16.18 1.75 8.56
C VAL A 169 -15.15 2.74 9.10
N ALA A 170 -14.35 2.37 10.10
CA ALA A 170 -13.28 3.22 10.62
C ALA A 170 -12.22 3.54 9.55
N SER A 171 -11.79 2.54 8.76
CA SER A 171 -10.87 2.75 7.63
C SER A 171 -11.49 3.65 6.55
N ALA A 172 -12.78 3.49 6.24
CA ALA A 172 -13.50 4.31 5.27
C ALA A 172 -13.63 5.77 5.76
N ILE A 173 -13.99 5.97 7.03
CA ILE A 173 -14.07 7.30 7.66
C ILE A 173 -12.70 7.96 7.67
N PHE A 174 -11.64 7.24 8.04
CA PHE A 174 -10.29 7.78 8.04
C PHE A 174 -9.83 8.14 6.62
N ALA A 175 -10.07 7.29 5.63
CA ALA A 175 -9.79 7.60 4.22
C ALA A 175 -10.57 8.84 3.75
N ALA A 176 -11.86 8.95 4.10
CA ALA A 176 -12.68 10.10 3.78
C ALA A 176 -12.16 11.39 4.46
N LEU A 177 -11.71 11.31 5.71
CA LEU A 177 -11.10 12.43 6.43
C LEU A 177 -9.77 12.86 5.81
N VAL A 178 -8.92 11.91 5.40
CA VAL A 178 -7.66 12.19 4.69
C VAL A 178 -7.97 12.88 3.36
N LEU A 179 -8.90 12.35 2.57
CA LEU A 179 -9.32 12.95 1.29
C LEU A 179 -9.95 14.34 1.47
N TRP A 180 -10.78 14.52 2.49
CA TRP A 180 -11.40 15.80 2.83
C TRP A 180 -10.35 16.83 3.27
N ARG A 181 -9.41 16.42 4.12
CA ARG A 181 -8.30 17.27 4.57
C ARG A 181 -7.46 17.73 3.39
N ILE A 182 -7.17 16.81 2.48
CA ILE A 182 -6.44 17.08 1.23
C ILE A 182 -7.18 18.14 0.40
N ARG A 183 -8.49 17.97 0.17
CA ARG A 183 -9.32 18.92 -0.58
C ARG A 183 -9.41 20.31 0.11
N SER A 184 -9.52 20.33 1.43
CA SER A 184 -9.69 21.58 2.21
C SER A 184 -8.46 22.51 2.14
N ASN A 185 -7.25 21.93 2.04
CA ASN A 185 -6.02 22.70 1.90
C ASN A 185 -5.92 23.37 0.53
N ASP A 186 -6.47 22.76 -0.53
CA ASP A 186 -6.45 23.34 -1.88
C ASP A 186 -7.33 24.57 -1.98
N VAL A 187 -8.50 24.55 -1.35
CA VAL A 187 -9.42 25.69 -1.30
C VAL A 187 -8.79 26.88 -0.58
N ARG A 188 -8.09 26.63 0.53
CA ARG A 188 -7.39 27.69 1.29
C ARG A 188 -6.20 28.29 0.54
N ALA A 189 -5.47 27.46 -0.21
CA ALA A 189 -4.36 27.94 -1.04
C ALA A 189 -4.83 28.75 -2.26
N ALA A 190 -6.06 28.50 -2.75
CA ALA A 190 -6.67 29.29 -3.82
C ALA A 190 -7.17 30.65 -3.32
N SER A 191 -7.73 30.74 -2.11
CA SER A 191 -8.24 31.99 -1.54
C SER A 191 -7.17 32.97 -1.05
N SER A 192 -5.92 32.52 -0.86
CA SER A 192 -4.80 33.40 -0.44
C SER A 192 -4.06 34.05 -1.61
N ARG A 193 -4.47 33.78 -2.87
CA ARG A 193 -3.87 34.35 -4.09
C ARG A 193 -4.75 35.40 -4.77
N THR A 194 -5.93 35.66 -4.21
CA THR A 194 -6.89 36.71 -4.60
C THR A 194 -6.85 37.81 -3.56
#